data_AF-A0A6A6LEJ2-F1
#
_entry.id   AF-A0A6A6LEJ2-F1
#
_cell.length_a   1.000
_cell.length_b   1.000
_cell.length_c   1.000
_cell.angle_alpha   90.00
_cell.angle_beta   90.00
_cell.angle_gamma   90.00
#
_symmetry.space_group_name_H-M   'P 1'
#
loop_
_entity.id
_entity.type
_entity.pdbx_description
1 polymer ?
#
loop_
_entity_poly.entity_id
_entity_poly.type
_entity_poly.pdbx_seq_one_letter_code
_entity_poly.pdbx_strand_id
1 'polypeptide(L)'
;MCLMHIFLSFVSLRLYTILGFNIRHWQFDPRGSASVFGRFPYGQNLYRHATGRCSNGLLIIDFIAKSAGIPLPNAYLNANSTKTHGVNFAVAGSTALPVEFLAENGVIAPVTNSSLTIQLKWMGRHFNTTCHNSKKISFMVGEIGGNDYNYAFFQGKTIDELTNIVKNVVKTIKEVVMRLLDLVLLELLFLEIFLLVACPYILLDSTNDSTAYDEFHCLKELNNFSMYHNLHLQQAIKELQEKYPHVTIVWRLL
;
A
#
# COMPACT_ATOMS: atom_id res chain seq x y z
N MET A 1 18.24 -2.58 15.51
CA MET A 1 16.99 -1.93 15.06
C MET A 1 16.31 -2.89 14.12
N CYS A 2 15.09 -3.33 14.42
CA CYS A 2 14.30 -4.16 13.52
C CYS A 2 13.33 -3.24 12.77
N LEU A 3 13.67 -2.87 11.52
CA LEU A 3 12.78 -2.07 10.68
C LEU A 3 11.79 -3.00 9.98
N MET A 4 10.52 -2.87 10.29
CA MET A 4 9.48 -3.73 9.74
C MET A 4 8.55 -2.87 8.89
N HIS A 5 8.52 -3.17 7.60
CA HIS A 5 7.68 -2.44 6.66
C HIS A 5 6.52 -3.32 6.25
N ILE A 6 5.30 -2.83 6.42
CA ILE A 6 4.12 -3.48 5.88
C ILE A 6 3.49 -2.52 4.88
N PHE A 7 3.17 -3.06 3.71
CA PHE A 7 2.44 -2.40 2.61
C PHE A 7 3.16 -1.30 1.86
N LEU A 8 3.25 -1.53 0.55
CA LEU A 8 3.41 -0.52 -0.48
C LEU A 8 2.43 -0.97 -1.57
N SER A 9 1.25 -0.36 -1.58
CA SER A 9 0.61 -0.06 -2.85
C SER A 9 1.27 1.24 -3.35
N PHE A 10 1.70 1.29 -4.61
CA PHE A 10 1.64 2.50 -5.46
C PHE A 10 2.27 2.25 -6.82
N VAL A 11 1.51 2.61 -7.86
CA VAL A 11 1.98 2.87 -9.22
C VAL A 11 1.90 4.38 -9.44
N SER A 12 3.00 5.12 -9.35
CA SER A 12 3.03 6.53 -9.76
C SER A 12 3.22 6.62 -11.27
N LEU A 13 2.18 7.06 -11.99
CA LEU A 13 2.11 7.07 -13.45
C LEU A 13 2.54 8.40 -14.10
N ARG A 14 2.97 9.42 -13.34
CA ARG A 14 3.35 10.72 -13.93
C ARG A 14 4.65 10.71 -14.75
N LEU A 15 5.30 9.54 -14.88
CA LEU A 15 6.47 9.32 -15.76
C LEU A 15 6.20 8.44 -16.99
N TYR A 16 5.03 7.78 -17.09
CA TYR A 16 4.81 6.76 -18.12
C TYR A 16 4.09 7.27 -19.38
N THR A 17 3.38 8.40 -19.30
CA THR A 17 2.72 9.01 -20.47
C THR A 17 3.71 9.54 -21.51
N ILE A 18 4.97 9.80 -21.14
CA ILE A 18 6.01 10.25 -22.07
C ILE A 18 6.58 9.09 -22.92
N LEU A 19 6.36 7.82 -22.54
CA LEU A 19 7.09 6.68 -23.11
C LEU A 19 6.25 5.63 -23.87
N GLY A 20 4.94 5.85 -24.08
CA GLY A 20 4.16 5.08 -25.06
C GLY A 20 4.04 3.56 -24.82
N PHE A 21 3.94 3.10 -23.58
CA PHE A 21 3.78 1.67 -23.27
C PHE A 21 2.31 1.23 -23.20
N ASN A 22 1.98 0.18 -23.94
CA ASN A 22 0.66 -0.48 -23.98
C ASN A 22 0.32 -1.15 -22.62
N ILE A 23 -0.88 -0.87 -22.11
CA ILE A 23 -1.33 -1.10 -20.74
C ILE A 23 -1.94 -2.50 -20.61
N ARG A 24 -1.24 -3.48 -20.00
CA ARG A 24 -1.90 -4.74 -19.58
C ARG A 24 -1.52 -5.35 -18.23
N HIS A 25 -0.37 -5.10 -17.62
CA HIS A 25 0.01 -5.87 -16.42
C HIS A 25 0.88 -5.07 -15.48
N TRP A 26 0.47 -4.64 -14.27
CA TRP A 26 1.41 -4.24 -13.20
C TRP A 26 0.80 -4.48 -11.78
N GLN A 27 1.58 -5.02 -10.82
CA GLN A 27 1.30 -5.88 -9.62
C GLN A 27 2.54 -5.84 -8.66
N PHE A 28 2.64 -6.74 -7.66
CA PHE A 28 3.86 -7.25 -6.97
C PHE A 28 3.52 -8.67 -6.59
N ASP A 29 4.25 -9.65 -7.12
CA ASP A 29 3.89 -11.07 -7.01
C ASP A 29 4.82 -11.80 -6.04
N PRO A 30 4.29 -12.61 -5.11
CA PRO A 30 5.06 -13.52 -4.26
C PRO A 30 6.11 -14.38 -4.99
N ARG A 31 5.95 -14.61 -6.30
CA ARG A 31 6.80 -15.52 -7.10
C ARG A 31 8.17 -14.96 -7.50
N GLY A 32 8.59 -13.79 -7.00
CA GLY A 32 9.93 -13.25 -7.25
C GLY A 32 10.19 -12.95 -8.74
N SER A 33 11.15 -13.62 -9.38
CA SER A 33 11.49 -13.41 -10.81
C SER A 33 10.38 -13.79 -11.80
N ALA A 34 9.40 -14.61 -11.39
CA ALA A 34 8.22 -14.92 -12.20
C ALA A 34 7.13 -13.85 -12.12
N SER A 35 7.31 -12.85 -11.24
CA SER A 35 6.49 -11.65 -11.18
C SER A 35 6.71 -10.74 -12.38
N VAL A 36 5.69 -9.97 -12.78
CA VAL A 36 5.87 -8.89 -13.75
C VAL A 36 6.84 -7.79 -13.25
N PHE A 37 7.06 -7.63 -11.94
CA PHE A 37 8.03 -6.67 -11.34
C PHE A 37 9.42 -7.26 -11.20
N GLY A 38 9.55 -8.57 -11.40
CA GLY A 38 10.82 -9.24 -11.59
C GLY A 38 11.39 -9.04 -12.99
N ARG A 39 10.79 -8.15 -13.81
CA ARG A 39 11.16 -7.85 -15.20
C ARG A 39 11.26 -6.35 -15.43
N PHE A 40 11.97 -5.94 -16.49
CA PHE A 40 12.00 -4.53 -16.91
C PHE A 40 10.59 -4.01 -17.27
N PRO A 41 10.30 -2.71 -17.08
CA PRO A 41 11.22 -1.60 -16.76
C PRO A 41 11.49 -1.38 -15.25
N TYR A 42 11.04 -2.28 -14.37
CA TYR A 42 11.24 -2.10 -12.93
C TYR A 42 12.68 -2.20 -12.51
N GLY A 43 13.13 -1.27 -11.67
CA GLY A 43 14.52 -1.18 -11.23
C GLY A 43 15.52 -0.73 -12.29
N GLN A 44 15.08 -0.35 -13.50
CA GLN A 44 15.95 0.05 -14.62
C GLN A 44 16.92 1.20 -14.26
N ASN A 45 16.54 2.09 -13.35
CA ASN A 45 17.37 3.23 -12.93
C ASN A 45 18.33 2.91 -11.77
N LEU A 46 18.30 1.69 -11.21
CA LEU A 46 19.13 1.32 -10.07
C LEU A 46 20.19 0.28 -10.41
N TYR A 47 19.78 -0.78 -11.10
CA TYR A 47 20.63 -1.94 -11.35
C TYR A 47 20.44 -2.43 -12.78
N ARG A 48 21.39 -3.22 -13.29
CA ARG A 48 21.26 -3.93 -14.58
C ARG A 48 20.28 -5.12 -14.53
N HIS A 49 19.40 -5.18 -13.51
CA HIS A 49 18.41 -6.23 -13.32
C HIS A 49 17.18 -5.68 -12.58
N ALA A 50 16.04 -6.32 -12.79
CA ALA A 50 14.80 -5.93 -12.15
C ALA A 50 14.81 -6.21 -10.64
N THR A 51 14.32 -5.25 -9.85
CA THR A 51 14.42 -5.27 -8.38
C THR A 51 13.21 -5.90 -7.69
N GLY A 52 12.15 -6.22 -8.44
CA GLY A 52 10.87 -6.58 -7.87
C GLY A 52 10.04 -5.39 -7.40
N ARG A 53 10.57 -4.16 -7.34
CA ARG A 53 9.83 -2.98 -6.86
C ARG A 53 8.91 -2.43 -7.93
N CYS A 54 7.73 -1.95 -7.56
CA CYS A 54 6.76 -1.30 -8.48
C CYS A 54 7.18 0.11 -8.89
N SER A 55 8.47 0.31 -9.17
CA SER A 55 9.07 1.56 -9.61
C SER A 55 10.25 1.26 -10.54
N ASN A 56 10.58 2.20 -11.42
CA ASN A 56 11.84 2.15 -12.17
C ASN A 56 13.06 2.35 -11.25
N GLY A 57 12.86 2.74 -9.99
CA GLY A 57 13.90 2.94 -8.99
C GLY A 57 13.51 2.50 -7.58
N LEU A 58 13.92 3.29 -6.59
CA LEU A 58 13.69 3.01 -5.17
C LEU A 58 12.29 3.46 -4.77
N LEU A 59 11.71 2.75 -3.80
CA LEU A 59 10.47 3.12 -3.12
C LEU A 59 10.81 3.99 -1.91
N ILE A 60 9.83 4.72 -1.37
CA ILE A 60 10.00 5.58 -0.20
C ILE A 60 10.64 4.85 1.00
N ILE A 61 10.24 3.60 1.25
CA ILE A 61 10.85 2.75 2.30
C ILE A 61 12.35 2.52 2.08
N ASP A 62 12.80 2.45 0.84
CA ASP A 62 14.21 2.28 0.54
C ASP A 62 15.00 3.55 0.84
N PHE A 63 14.41 4.72 0.57
CA PHE A 63 15.02 6.00 0.95
C PHE A 63 15.10 6.14 2.47
N ILE A 64 14.07 5.70 3.20
CA ILE A 64 14.08 5.65 4.67
C ILE A 64 15.19 4.70 5.16
N ALA A 65 15.30 3.49 4.60
CA ALA A 65 16.35 2.54 4.93
C ALA A 65 17.76 3.13 4.67
N LYS A 66 17.96 3.77 3.51
CA LYS A 66 19.22 4.44 3.16
C LYS A 66 19.55 5.60 4.11
N SER A 67 18.57 6.43 4.45
CA SER A 67 18.72 7.55 5.38
C SER A 67 19.09 7.05 6.79
N ALA A 68 18.52 5.92 7.20
CA ALA A 68 18.83 5.26 8.47
C ALA A 68 20.16 4.46 8.44
N GLY A 69 20.87 4.41 7.32
CA GLY A 69 22.15 3.70 7.18
C GLY A 69 22.03 2.17 7.25
N ILE A 70 20.86 1.60 6.94
CA ILE A 70 20.63 0.15 6.94
C ILE A 70 20.45 -0.41 5.51
N PRO A 71 20.72 -1.71 5.29
CA PRO A 71 20.42 -2.37 4.02
C PRO A 71 18.95 -2.23 3.61
N LEU A 72 18.69 -2.26 2.30
CA LEU A 72 17.33 -2.26 1.78
C LEU A 72 16.56 -3.49 2.30
N PRO A 73 15.30 -3.33 2.74
CA PRO A 73 14.54 -4.44 3.30
C PRO A 73 14.23 -5.48 2.22
N ASN A 74 14.43 -6.75 2.57
CA ASN A 74 14.09 -7.87 1.70
C ASN A 74 12.60 -8.23 1.83
N ALA A 75 12.02 -8.76 0.75
CA ALA A 75 10.65 -9.25 0.78
C ALA A 75 10.51 -10.46 1.72
N TYR A 76 9.49 -10.45 2.57
CA TYR A 76 9.21 -11.54 3.53
C TYR A 76 9.07 -12.90 2.83
N LEU A 77 8.37 -12.92 1.69
CA LEU A 77 8.10 -14.13 0.92
C LEU A 77 9.33 -14.66 0.15
N ASN A 78 10.44 -13.90 0.09
CA ASN A 78 11.68 -14.42 -0.46
C ASN A 78 12.39 -15.30 0.58
N ALA A 79 12.19 -16.62 0.48
CA ALA A 79 12.77 -17.61 1.38
C ALA A 79 14.31 -17.54 1.45
N ASN A 80 14.96 -17.17 0.35
CA ASN A 80 16.43 -17.17 0.22
C ASN A 80 17.09 -15.87 0.70
N SER A 81 16.31 -14.91 1.23
CA SER A 81 16.82 -13.61 1.65
C SER A 81 17.00 -13.50 3.17
N THR A 82 18.04 -12.75 3.57
CA THR A 82 18.29 -12.40 4.97
C THR A 82 17.27 -11.36 5.43
N LYS A 83 16.73 -11.56 6.64
CA LYS A 83 15.61 -10.77 7.21
C LYS A 83 16.02 -10.05 8.50
N THR A 84 17.32 -9.89 8.72
CA THR A 84 17.92 -9.45 9.98
C THR A 84 18.00 -7.93 10.13
N HIS A 85 18.03 -7.18 9.02
CA HIS A 85 18.15 -5.72 9.01
C HIS A 85 16.87 -5.00 8.60
N GLY A 86 15.79 -5.77 8.48
CA GLY A 86 14.47 -5.28 8.12
C GLY A 86 13.81 -6.15 7.07
N VAL A 87 12.47 -6.12 7.08
CA VAL A 87 11.64 -7.01 6.28
C VAL A 87 10.47 -6.24 5.70
N ASN A 88 10.24 -6.43 4.40
CA ASN A 88 9.09 -5.89 3.70
C ASN A 88 8.03 -6.98 3.52
N PHE A 89 6.89 -6.82 4.18
CA PHE A 89 5.76 -7.73 4.09
C PHE A 89 4.78 -7.38 2.96
N ALA A 90 4.97 -6.22 2.32
CA ALA A 90 4.14 -5.72 1.24
C ALA A 90 4.01 -6.71 0.08
N VAL A 91 2.77 -6.88 -0.37
CA VAL A 91 2.40 -7.49 -1.64
C VAL A 91 1.54 -6.46 -2.36
N ALA A 92 1.70 -6.31 -3.67
CA ALA A 92 0.99 -5.30 -4.43
C ALA A 92 -0.18 -5.94 -5.16
N GLY A 93 -1.20 -5.10 -5.38
CA GLY A 93 -2.56 -5.59 -5.59
C GLY A 93 -3.24 -6.06 -4.30
N SER A 94 -2.57 -5.98 -3.14
CA SER A 94 -3.19 -6.29 -1.86
C SER A 94 -4.26 -5.27 -1.49
N THR A 95 -5.28 -5.78 -0.80
CA THR A 95 -6.45 -5.05 -0.33
C THR A 95 -6.39 -4.88 1.18
N ALA A 96 -7.03 -3.83 1.69
CA ALA A 96 -7.25 -3.70 3.13
C ALA A 96 -8.20 -4.80 3.61
N LEU A 97 -9.30 -5.00 2.89
CA LEU A 97 -10.31 -6.00 3.20
C LEU A 97 -9.85 -7.41 2.79
N PRO A 98 -10.29 -8.46 3.49
CA PRO A 98 -10.11 -9.83 3.04
C PRO A 98 -10.80 -10.07 1.68
N VAL A 99 -10.25 -10.97 0.87
CA VAL A 99 -10.82 -11.28 -0.45
C VAL A 99 -12.21 -11.89 -0.35
N GLU A 100 -12.50 -12.57 0.77
CA GLU A 100 -13.82 -13.12 1.06
C GLU A 100 -14.87 -12.02 1.22
N PHE A 101 -14.53 -10.94 1.94
CA PHE A 101 -15.40 -9.78 2.08
C PHE A 101 -15.66 -9.11 0.72
N LEU A 102 -14.61 -8.96 -0.10
CA LEU A 102 -14.77 -8.39 -1.44
C LEU A 102 -15.67 -9.27 -2.31
N ALA A 103 -15.51 -10.59 -2.26
CA ALA A 103 -16.32 -11.53 -3.01
C ALA A 103 -17.80 -11.48 -2.60
N GLU A 104 -18.11 -11.35 -1.30
CA GLU A 104 -19.47 -11.14 -0.79
C GLU A 104 -20.11 -9.85 -1.33
N ASN A 105 -19.30 -8.84 -1.66
CA ASN A 105 -19.75 -7.58 -2.27
C ASN A 105 -19.69 -7.62 -3.82
N GLY A 106 -19.48 -8.80 -4.40
CA GLY A 106 -19.41 -8.99 -5.86
C GLY A 106 -18.16 -8.37 -6.49
N VAL A 107 -17.05 -8.28 -5.74
CA VAL A 107 -15.76 -7.75 -6.21
C VAL A 107 -14.71 -8.86 -6.17
N ILE A 108 -14.13 -9.17 -7.31
CA ILE A 108 -13.03 -10.14 -7.43
C ILE A 108 -11.69 -9.40 -7.29
N ALA A 109 -10.80 -9.89 -6.44
CA ALA A 109 -9.41 -9.42 -6.34
C ALA A 109 -8.47 -10.43 -7.04
N PRO A 110 -8.20 -10.29 -8.35
CA PRO A 110 -7.58 -11.36 -9.15
C PRO A 110 -6.07 -11.49 -8.94
N VAL A 111 -5.43 -10.51 -8.29
CA VAL A 111 -3.97 -10.41 -8.25
C VAL A 111 -3.37 -11.24 -7.11
N THR A 112 -3.97 -11.18 -5.93
CA THR A 112 -3.44 -11.80 -4.73
C THR A 112 -4.52 -11.95 -3.68
N ASN A 113 -4.41 -13.00 -2.86
CA ASN A 113 -5.23 -13.13 -1.65
C ASN A 113 -4.57 -12.46 -0.42
N SER A 114 -3.38 -11.86 -0.57
CA SER A 114 -2.54 -11.35 0.52
C SER A 114 -3.06 -10.04 1.10
N SER A 115 -4.25 -10.04 1.69
CA SER A 115 -4.86 -8.86 2.33
C SER A 115 -4.02 -8.31 3.49
N LEU A 116 -4.39 -7.12 3.94
CA LEU A 116 -3.80 -6.43 5.09
C LEU A 116 -3.69 -7.31 6.34
N THR A 117 -4.75 -8.07 6.63
CA THR A 117 -4.75 -8.98 7.78
C THR A 117 -3.82 -10.19 7.59
N ILE A 118 -3.60 -10.66 6.36
CA ILE A 118 -2.66 -11.76 6.07
C ILE A 118 -1.22 -11.30 6.26
N GLN A 119 -0.86 -10.11 5.73
CA GLN A 119 0.48 -9.57 5.91
C GLN A 119 0.77 -9.26 7.39
N LEU A 120 -0.23 -8.79 8.15
CA LEU A 120 -0.11 -8.66 9.61
C LEU A 120 0.18 -10.01 10.30
N LYS A 121 -0.49 -11.10 9.89
CA LYS A 121 -0.21 -12.45 10.43
C LYS A 121 1.22 -12.89 10.15
N TRP A 122 1.73 -12.66 8.94
CA TRP A 122 3.14 -12.93 8.60
C TRP A 122 4.09 -12.12 9.48
N MET A 123 3.77 -10.85 9.68
CA MET A 123 4.55 -9.97 10.52
C MET A 123 4.62 -10.45 11.96
N GLY A 124 3.49 -10.82 12.57
CA GLY A 124 3.45 -11.36 13.93
C GLY A 124 4.28 -12.65 14.08
N ARG A 125 4.25 -13.54 13.09
CA ARG A 125 5.09 -14.75 13.08
C ARG A 125 6.58 -14.41 13.01
N HIS A 126 6.95 -13.45 12.18
CA HIS A 126 8.35 -13.01 12.07
C HIS A 126 8.83 -12.32 13.34
N PHE A 127 7.98 -11.48 13.94
CA PHE A 127 8.26 -10.78 15.18
C PHE A 127 8.62 -11.76 16.30
N ASN A 128 7.75 -12.76 16.53
CA ASN A 128 7.93 -13.76 17.59
C ASN A 128 9.20 -14.61 17.43
N THR A 129 9.70 -14.79 16.20
CA THR A 129 10.86 -15.66 15.93
C THR A 129 12.18 -14.90 15.82
N THR A 130 12.16 -13.65 15.35
CA THR A 130 13.37 -12.93 14.93
C THR A 130 13.61 -11.64 15.72
N CYS A 131 12.55 -10.92 16.09
CA CYS A 131 12.67 -9.58 16.69
C CYS A 131 12.21 -9.48 18.15
N HIS A 132 11.89 -10.60 18.80
CA HIS A 132 11.41 -10.67 20.19
C HIS A 132 12.28 -9.88 21.20
N ASN A 133 13.60 -9.89 21.04
CA ASN A 133 14.55 -9.22 21.95
C ASN A 133 15.04 -7.85 21.45
N SER A 134 14.44 -7.31 20.38
CA SER A 134 14.86 -6.02 19.83
C SER A 134 14.40 -4.86 20.71
N LYS A 135 15.34 -4.08 21.24
CA LYS A 135 15.06 -2.90 22.08
C LYS A 135 14.42 -1.72 21.34
N LYS A 136 14.49 -1.72 20.00
CA LYS A 136 13.94 -0.67 19.12
C LYS A 136 13.40 -1.29 17.84
N ILE A 137 12.09 -1.17 17.66
CA ILE A 137 11.37 -1.61 16.46
C ILE A 137 10.64 -0.39 15.90
N SER A 138 10.71 -0.23 14.59
CA SER A 138 10.01 0.82 13.87
C SER A 138 9.14 0.16 12.82
N PHE A 139 7.89 0.62 12.75
CA PHE A 139 6.96 0.18 11.73
C PHE A 139 6.66 1.31 10.76
N MET A 140 6.56 0.94 9.49
CA MET A 140 5.96 1.79 8.49
C MET A 140 4.82 1.01 7.85
N VAL A 141 3.66 1.67 7.76
CA VAL A 141 2.47 1.19 7.08
C VAL A 141 2.27 2.10 5.89
N GLY A 142 2.54 1.60 4.69
CA GLY A 142 2.31 2.33 3.45
C GLY A 142 0.87 2.19 2.94
N GLU A 143 0.61 2.65 1.71
CA GLU A 143 -0.76 2.68 1.18
C GLU A 143 -1.38 1.30 1.14
N ILE A 144 -2.63 1.27 1.61
CA ILE A 144 -3.52 0.13 1.51
C ILE A 144 -4.98 0.66 1.47
N GLY A 145 -5.87 -0.06 0.80
CA GLY A 145 -7.27 0.38 0.59
C GLY A 145 -7.58 0.82 -0.84
N GLY A 146 -6.61 1.35 -1.59
CA GLY A 146 -6.81 1.77 -2.98
C GLY A 146 -7.25 0.63 -3.91
N ASN A 147 -6.67 -0.57 -3.73
CA ASN A 147 -7.02 -1.75 -4.54
C ASN A 147 -8.43 -2.26 -4.26
N ASP A 148 -8.95 -2.06 -3.04
CA ASP A 148 -10.33 -2.42 -2.68
C ASP A 148 -11.33 -1.68 -3.58
N TYR A 149 -11.03 -0.40 -3.88
CA TYR A 149 -11.84 0.43 -4.77
C TYR A 149 -11.52 0.18 -6.24
N ASN A 150 -10.24 0.13 -6.61
CA ASN A 150 -9.82 -0.02 -8.00
C ASN A 150 -10.36 -1.31 -8.62
N TYR A 151 -10.29 -2.44 -7.92
CA TYR A 151 -10.87 -3.69 -8.42
C TYR A 151 -12.37 -3.57 -8.64
N ALA A 152 -13.07 -2.90 -7.74
CA ALA A 152 -14.49 -2.73 -7.81
C ALA A 152 -14.91 -1.79 -8.97
N PHE A 153 -14.22 -0.65 -9.13
CA PHE A 153 -14.42 0.26 -10.26
C PHE A 153 -14.20 -0.44 -11.60
N PHE A 154 -13.12 -1.23 -11.75
CA PHE A 154 -12.89 -1.99 -12.98
C PHE A 154 -13.93 -3.08 -13.26
N GLN A 155 -14.73 -3.44 -12.26
CA GLN A 155 -15.84 -4.38 -12.37
C GLN A 155 -17.19 -3.67 -12.50
N GLY A 156 -17.20 -2.34 -12.72
CA GLY A 156 -18.40 -1.56 -12.97
C GLY A 156 -19.17 -1.17 -11.71
N LYS A 157 -18.55 -1.25 -10.53
CA LYS A 157 -19.17 -0.78 -9.29
C LYS A 157 -19.27 0.74 -9.26
N THR A 158 -20.40 1.24 -8.76
CA THR A 158 -20.68 2.67 -8.64
C THR A 158 -19.98 3.29 -7.44
N ILE A 159 -19.82 4.62 -7.46
CA ILE A 159 -19.29 5.38 -6.31
C ILE A 159 -20.18 5.19 -5.07
N ASP A 160 -21.50 5.13 -5.24
CA ASP A 160 -22.45 4.93 -4.13
C ASP A 160 -22.27 3.57 -3.45
N GLU A 161 -22.12 2.49 -4.24
CA GLU A 161 -21.79 1.18 -3.70
C GLU A 161 -20.48 1.20 -2.91
N LEU A 162 -19.46 1.90 -3.42
CA LEU A 162 -18.15 1.94 -2.77
C LEU A 162 -18.10 2.85 -1.54
N THR A 163 -18.92 3.89 -1.52
CA THR A 163 -19.08 4.78 -0.36
C THR A 163 -19.50 3.97 0.89
N ASN A 164 -20.27 2.90 0.70
CA ASN A 164 -20.68 2.01 1.79
C ASN A 164 -19.53 1.18 2.37
N ILE A 165 -18.55 0.79 1.55
CA ILE A 165 -17.41 -0.03 2.02
C ILE A 165 -16.26 0.81 2.59
N VAL A 166 -16.23 2.14 2.37
CA VAL A 166 -15.18 3.04 2.89
C VAL A 166 -14.97 2.88 4.39
N LYS A 167 -16.06 2.81 5.16
CA LYS A 167 -15.99 2.63 6.61
C LYS A 167 -15.34 1.29 6.98
N ASN A 168 -15.61 0.22 6.23
CA ASN A 168 -15.00 -1.09 6.46
C ASN A 168 -13.50 -1.09 6.14
N VAL A 169 -13.10 -0.46 5.03
CA VAL A 169 -11.68 -0.30 4.66
C VAL A 169 -10.92 0.45 5.75
N VAL A 170 -11.39 1.64 6.13
CA VAL A 170 -10.75 2.47 7.16
C VAL A 170 -10.74 1.78 8.51
N LYS A 171 -11.83 1.12 8.90
CA LYS A 171 -11.89 0.32 10.13
C LYS A 171 -10.83 -0.77 10.14
N THR A 172 -10.68 -1.51 9.03
CA THR A 172 -9.68 -2.59 8.93
C THR A 172 -8.26 -2.04 9.05
N ILE A 173 -7.98 -0.89 8.41
CA ILE A 173 -6.69 -0.18 8.55
C ILE A 173 -6.44 0.18 10.02
N LYS A 174 -7.41 0.83 10.65
CA LYS A 174 -7.32 1.23 12.07
C LYS A 174 -7.07 0.02 12.97
N GLU A 175 -7.81 -1.06 12.81
CA GLU A 175 -7.68 -2.27 13.63
C GLU A 175 -6.33 -2.94 13.47
N VAL A 176 -5.78 -2.99 12.25
CA VAL A 176 -4.43 -3.51 12.03
C VAL A 176 -3.39 -2.61 12.68
N VAL A 177 -3.49 -1.29 12.50
CA VAL A 177 -2.58 -0.34 13.17
C VAL A 177 -2.66 -0.50 14.68
N MET A 178 -3.85 -0.58 15.27
CA MET A 178 -4.03 -0.84 16.70
C MET A 178 -3.30 -2.10 17.15
N ARG A 179 -3.44 -3.21 16.42
CA ARG A 179 -2.73 -4.46 16.73
C ARG A 179 -1.20 -4.29 16.63
N LEU A 180 -0.70 -3.48 15.70
CA LEU A 180 0.74 -3.18 15.62
C LEU A 180 1.22 -2.39 16.83
N LEU A 181 0.43 -1.39 17.24
CA LEU A 181 0.72 -0.56 18.42
C LEU A 181 0.68 -1.40 19.71
N ASP A 182 -0.23 -2.36 19.79
CA ASP A 182 -0.35 -3.27 20.94
C ASP A 182 0.79 -4.32 20.98
N LEU A 183 1.45 -4.60 19.85
CA LEU A 183 2.42 -5.68 19.75
C LEU A 183 3.78 -5.36 20.37
N VAL A 184 4.20 -4.09 20.56
CA VAL A 184 5.49 -3.73 21.18
C VAL A 184 5.50 -2.28 21.69
N LEU A 185 6.42 -1.96 22.63
CA LEU A 185 6.93 -0.61 22.93
C LEU A 185 7.40 0.12 21.64
N LEU A 186 6.45 0.66 20.88
CA LEU A 186 6.71 1.27 19.60
C LEU A 186 7.20 2.70 19.79
N GLU A 187 8.43 3.01 19.35
CA GLU A 187 8.94 4.38 19.39
C GLU A 187 8.36 5.26 18.26
N LEU A 188 8.09 4.69 17.07
CA LEU A 188 7.69 5.47 15.90
C LEU A 188 6.87 4.63 14.90
N LEU A 189 5.71 5.16 14.51
CA LEU A 189 4.87 4.67 13.42
C LEU A 189 4.78 5.72 12.32
N PHE A 190 5.21 5.36 11.11
CA PHE A 190 4.98 6.18 9.92
C PHE A 190 3.79 5.61 9.14
N LEU A 191 2.70 6.38 9.04
CA LEU A 191 1.54 6.07 8.22
C LEU A 191 1.64 6.88 6.94
N GLU A 192 1.95 6.22 5.83
CA GLU A 192 1.86 6.83 4.51
C GLU A 192 0.61 6.26 3.83
N ILE A 193 -0.47 7.02 3.82
CA ILE A 193 -1.72 6.58 3.22
C ILE A 193 -2.15 7.64 2.24
N PHE A 194 -1.83 7.40 0.99
CA PHE A 194 -2.37 8.13 -0.14
C PHE A 194 -3.44 7.23 -0.78
N LEU A 195 -4.47 7.81 -1.39
CA LEU A 195 -5.38 7.07 -2.24
C LEU A 195 -5.23 7.60 -3.64
N LEU A 196 -4.71 6.76 -4.52
CA LEU A 196 -4.53 7.07 -5.94
C LEU A 196 -5.83 7.09 -6.76
N VAL A 197 -7.01 7.05 -6.13
CA VAL A 197 -8.27 7.08 -6.88
C VAL A 197 -8.44 8.41 -7.62
N ALA A 198 -7.72 9.48 -7.22
CA ALA A 198 -7.90 10.80 -7.81
C ALA A 198 -7.24 11.03 -9.19
N CYS A 199 -6.13 10.40 -9.58
CA CYS A 199 -5.44 10.71 -10.86
C CYS A 199 -4.17 9.86 -11.06
N PRO A 200 -3.78 9.33 -12.25
CA PRO A 200 -4.42 9.18 -13.56
C PRO A 200 -4.76 7.68 -13.85
N TYR A 201 -5.07 6.92 -12.80
CA TYR A 201 -5.22 5.46 -12.88
C TYR A 201 -6.51 5.01 -13.60
N ILE A 202 -7.53 5.87 -13.68
CA ILE A 202 -8.82 5.60 -14.35
C ILE A 202 -8.92 6.36 -15.68
N LEU A 203 -7.81 6.54 -16.40
CA LEU A 203 -7.86 6.97 -17.81
C LEU A 203 -8.35 5.87 -18.77
N LEU A 204 -8.80 4.72 -18.25
CA LEU A 204 -9.48 3.70 -19.04
C LEU A 204 -10.98 3.98 -19.22
N ASP A 205 -11.55 4.90 -18.43
CA ASP A 205 -12.96 5.32 -18.52
C ASP A 205 -13.06 6.86 -18.57
N SER A 206 -12.11 7.48 -19.26
CA SER A 206 -12.09 8.93 -19.46
C SER A 206 -13.32 9.36 -20.27
N THR A 207 -14.16 10.21 -19.68
CA THR A 207 -15.21 10.90 -20.42
C THR A 207 -14.61 11.98 -21.32
N ASN A 208 -15.25 12.22 -22.48
CA ASN A 208 -14.91 13.34 -23.36
C ASN A 208 -15.45 14.69 -22.84
N ASP A 209 -16.24 14.67 -21.77
CA ASP A 209 -16.73 15.88 -21.13
C ASP A 209 -15.61 16.58 -20.34
N SER A 210 -15.07 17.65 -20.90
CA SER A 210 -14.06 18.49 -20.25
C SER A 210 -14.51 19.06 -18.89
N THR A 211 -15.82 19.19 -18.64
CA THR A 211 -16.35 19.74 -17.39
C THR A 211 -16.32 18.73 -16.24
N ALA A 212 -16.15 17.44 -16.53
CA ALA A 212 -16.00 16.39 -15.53
C ALA A 212 -14.65 16.42 -14.81
N TYR A 213 -13.68 17.18 -15.32
CA TYR A 213 -12.32 17.25 -14.80
C TYR A 213 -12.07 18.53 -14.00
N ASP A 214 -11.25 18.43 -12.95
CA ASP A 214 -10.73 19.57 -12.20
C ASP A 214 -9.49 20.21 -12.88
N GLU A 215 -8.90 21.21 -12.23
CA GLU A 215 -7.74 21.95 -12.72
C GLU A 215 -6.47 21.09 -12.88
N PHE A 216 -6.44 19.90 -12.27
CA PHE A 216 -5.34 18.93 -12.35
C PHE A 216 -5.61 17.83 -13.38
N HIS A 217 -6.70 17.94 -14.15
CA HIS A 217 -7.21 16.94 -15.09
C HIS A 217 -7.62 15.62 -14.41
N CYS A 218 -8.13 15.72 -13.19
CA CYS A 218 -8.65 14.60 -12.42
C CYS A 218 -10.18 14.59 -12.47
N LEU A 219 -10.79 13.41 -12.57
CA LEU A 219 -12.26 13.29 -12.54
C LEU A 219 -12.77 13.75 -11.16
N LYS A 220 -13.62 14.78 -11.15
CA LYS A 220 -14.12 15.42 -9.92
C LYS A 220 -14.77 14.42 -8.98
N GLU A 221 -15.57 13.49 -9.50
CA GLU A 221 -16.28 12.50 -8.69
C GLU A 221 -15.35 11.51 -8.00
N LEU A 222 -14.31 11.04 -8.70
CA LEU A 222 -13.29 10.15 -8.13
C LEU A 222 -12.40 10.89 -7.11
N ASN A 223 -12.10 12.16 -7.38
CA ASN A 223 -11.40 13.01 -6.43
C ASN A 223 -12.24 13.20 -5.15
N ASN A 224 -13.53 13.52 -5.29
CA ASN A 224 -14.46 13.63 -4.17
C ASN A 224 -14.57 12.33 -3.36
N PHE A 225 -14.63 11.18 -4.02
CA PHE A 225 -14.62 9.87 -3.36
C PHE A 225 -13.31 9.64 -2.57
N SER A 226 -12.17 9.98 -3.17
CA SER A 226 -10.86 9.91 -2.50
C SER A 226 -10.83 10.79 -1.25
N MET A 227 -11.35 12.03 -1.36
CA MET A 227 -11.48 12.95 -0.24
C MET A 227 -12.37 12.39 0.87
N TYR A 228 -13.50 11.76 0.52
CA TYR A 228 -14.40 11.14 1.49
C TYR A 228 -13.71 10.03 2.29
N HIS A 229 -12.96 9.13 1.63
CA HIS A 229 -12.14 8.16 2.36
C HIS A 229 -11.09 8.84 3.24
N ASN A 230 -10.37 9.83 2.70
CA ASN A 230 -9.29 10.50 3.42
C ASN A 230 -9.81 11.18 4.70
N LEU A 231 -11.02 11.74 4.68
CA LEU A 231 -11.67 12.30 5.87
C LEU A 231 -11.90 11.22 6.94
N HIS A 232 -12.44 10.06 6.57
CA HIS A 232 -12.64 8.94 7.50
C HIS A 232 -11.32 8.41 8.06
N LEU A 233 -10.30 8.34 7.21
CA LEU A 233 -8.99 7.87 7.62
C LEU A 233 -8.29 8.84 8.56
N GLN A 234 -8.34 10.15 8.28
CA GLN A 234 -7.84 11.19 9.18
C GLN A 234 -8.49 11.10 10.55
N GLN A 235 -9.81 10.87 10.60
CA GLN A 235 -10.53 10.68 11.85
C GLN A 235 -10.02 9.45 12.60
N ALA A 236 -9.83 8.32 11.92
CA ALA A 236 -9.25 7.12 12.51
C ALA A 236 -7.82 7.34 13.04
N ILE A 237 -7.00 8.12 12.33
CA ILE A 237 -5.64 8.47 12.77
C ILE A 237 -5.65 9.34 14.03
N LYS A 238 -6.54 10.34 14.10
CA LYS A 238 -6.71 11.16 15.31
C LYS A 238 -7.08 10.30 16.51
N GLU A 239 -8.04 9.39 16.34
CA GLU A 239 -8.44 8.45 17.40
C GLU A 239 -7.29 7.53 17.84
N LEU A 240 -6.39 7.15 16.91
CA LEU A 240 -5.19 6.39 17.24
C LEU A 240 -4.17 7.24 18.02
N GLN A 241 -3.97 8.49 17.63
CA GLN A 241 -3.07 9.42 18.33
C GLN A 241 -3.54 9.69 19.77
N GLU A 242 -4.85 9.88 19.96
CA GLU A 242 -5.45 10.05 21.29
C GLU A 242 -5.31 8.79 22.15
N LYS A 243 -5.52 7.61 21.55
CA LYS A 243 -5.45 6.33 22.27
C LYS A 243 -4.01 5.91 22.62
N TYR A 244 -3.03 6.27 21.79
CA TYR A 244 -1.62 5.89 21.96
C TYR A 244 -0.72 7.13 22.06
N PRO A 245 -0.86 7.96 23.11
CA PRO A 245 -0.14 9.24 23.22
C PRO A 245 1.38 9.10 23.40
N HIS A 246 1.85 7.90 23.71
CA HIS A 246 3.27 7.55 23.87
C HIS A 246 3.94 7.15 22.55
N VAL A 247 3.17 7.00 21.46
CA VAL A 247 3.67 6.63 20.14
C VAL A 247 3.63 7.85 19.24
N THR A 248 4.75 8.12 18.56
CA THR A 248 4.75 9.13 17.51
C THR A 248 4.09 8.54 16.26
N ILE A 249 2.87 8.99 15.94
CA ILE A 249 2.15 8.62 14.71
C ILE A 249 2.24 9.81 13.74
N VAL A 250 3.04 9.63 12.69
CA VAL A 250 3.19 10.63 11.62
C VAL A 250 2.32 10.21 10.45
N TRP A 251 1.54 11.14 9.91
CA TRP A 251 0.75 10.94 8.69
C TRP A 251 0.88 12.13 7.75
N ARG A 252 0.74 11.88 6.45
CA ARG A 252 0.71 12.90 5.41
C ARG A 252 -0.28 12.50 4.32
N LEU A 253 -1.16 13.41 3.94
CA LEU A 253 -1.89 13.33 2.67
C LEU A 253 -1.07 14.03 1.60
N LEU A 254 -0.89 13.37 0.47
CA LEU A 254 -0.31 13.94 -0.74
C LEU A 254 -1.42 14.26 -1.74
#